data_AF-A0A961EZ76-F1
#
_entry.id   AF-A0A961EZ76-F1
#
_cell.length_a   1.000
_cell.length_b   1.000
_cell.length_c   1.000
_cell.angle_alpha   90.00
_cell.angle_beta   90.00
_cell.angle_gamma   90.00
#
_symmetry.space_group_name_H-M   'P 1'
#
loop_
_entity.id
_entity.type
_entity.pdbx_description
1 polymer ?
#
loop_
_entity_poly.entity_id
_entity_poly.type
_entity_poly.pdbx_seq_one_letter_code
_entity_poly.pdbx_strand_id
1 'polypeptide(L)'
;MIELCDRCSSSSYRMLFEKASSTGTMYGIYRCNHCHLVQTLPRPSDAELEKCYGAHYFENRTDRGYDNYFSETMRQNLERVWNLNLQDVGFLEFERSRPAGRS
;
A
#
# COMPACT_ATOMS: atom_id res chain seq x y z
N MET A 1 3.29 -13.61 24.74
CA MET A 1 2.26 -12.63 24.36
C MET A 1 1.35 -13.27 23.34
N ILE A 2 0.03 -13.05 23.41
CA ILE A 2 -0.92 -13.55 22.43
C ILE A 2 -1.21 -12.41 21.45
N GLU A 3 -0.91 -12.61 20.17
CA GLU A 3 -1.16 -11.63 19.11
C GLU A 3 -2.66 -11.60 18.75
N LEU A 4 -3.30 -10.44 18.90
CA LEU A 4 -4.73 -10.25 18.60
C LEU A 4 -4.95 -9.65 17.21
N CYS A 5 -6.07 -10.01 16.59
CA CYS A 5 -6.39 -9.59 15.23
C CYS A 5 -6.71 -8.10 15.20
N ASP A 6 -6.06 -7.33 14.33
CA ASP A 6 -6.21 -5.86 14.30
C ASP A 6 -7.64 -5.40 13.98
N ARG A 7 -8.45 -6.29 13.39
CA ARG A 7 -9.84 -5.99 13.04
C ARG A 7 -10.87 -6.51 14.05
N CYS A 8 -10.67 -7.67 14.65
CA CYS A 8 -11.71 -8.32 15.47
C CYS A 8 -11.22 -8.87 16.82
N SER A 9 -9.96 -8.62 17.17
CA SER A 9 -9.34 -9.03 18.43
C SER A 9 -9.35 -10.53 18.72
N SER A 10 -9.72 -11.39 17.76
CA SER A 10 -9.58 -12.84 17.87
C SER A 10 -8.11 -13.25 17.91
N SER A 11 -7.77 -14.28 18.69
CA SER A 11 -6.45 -14.93 18.73
C SER A 11 -6.36 -16.17 17.84
N SER A 12 -7.42 -16.48 17.07
CA SER A 12 -7.48 -17.67 16.21
C SER A 12 -7.02 -17.36 14.80
N TYR A 13 -5.95 -18.03 14.38
CA TYR A 13 -5.34 -17.85 13.06
C TYR A 13 -5.07 -19.16 12.35
N ARG A 14 -4.97 -19.05 11.03
CA ARG A 14 -4.36 -20.02 10.15
C ARG A 14 -3.12 -19.40 9.53
N MET A 15 -1.96 -20.03 9.73
CA MET A 15 -0.74 -19.66 9.02
C MET A 15 -0.90 -19.95 7.52
N LEU A 16 -0.52 -19.00 6.68
CA LEU A 16 -0.53 -19.13 5.23
C LEU A 16 0.88 -19.41 4.69
N PHE A 17 1.86 -18.61 5.12
CA PHE A 17 3.26 -18.74 4.71
C PHE A 17 4.19 -18.05 5.71
N GLU A 18 5.48 -18.36 5.62
CA GLU A 18 6.55 -17.67 6.35
C GLU A 18 7.57 -17.10 5.37
N LYS A 19 8.16 -15.96 5.72
CA LYS A 19 9.17 -15.31 4.91
C LYS A 19 10.15 -14.54 5.80
N ALA A 20 11.44 -14.68 5.50
CA ALA A 20 12.48 -13.84 6.08
C ALA A 20 12.44 -12.42 5.50
N SER A 21 12.64 -11.41 6.35
CA SER A 21 12.97 -10.05 5.90
C SER A 21 14.38 -9.98 5.34
N SER A 22 14.74 -8.82 4.76
CA SER A 22 16.11 -8.52 4.32
C SER A 22 17.14 -8.57 5.44
N THR A 23 16.71 -8.37 6.70
CA THR A 23 17.55 -8.45 7.90
C THR A 23 17.60 -9.85 8.51
N GLY A 24 16.94 -10.84 7.90
CA GLY A 24 16.88 -12.21 8.38
C GLY A 24 15.82 -12.49 9.45
N THR A 25 15.00 -11.49 9.81
CA THR A 25 13.89 -11.67 10.77
C THR A 25 12.78 -12.48 10.12
N MET A 26 12.35 -13.56 10.76
CA MET A 26 11.26 -14.40 10.25
C MET A 26 9.91 -13.80 10.58
N TYR A 27 9.08 -13.60 9.56
CA TYR A 27 7.70 -13.17 9.69
C TYR A 27 6.77 -14.22 9.10
N GLY A 28 5.71 -14.57 9.82
CA GLY A 28 4.63 -15.38 9.30
C GLY A 28 3.47 -14.50 8.84
N ILE A 29 2.84 -14.90 7.73
CA ILE A 29 1.60 -14.31 7.26
C ILE A 29 0.44 -15.23 7.66
N TYR A 30 -0.48 -14.65 8.42
CA TYR A 30 -1.58 -15.36 9.06
C TYR A 30 -2.92 -14.79 8.60
N ARG A 31 -3.90 -15.67 8.40
CA ARG A 31 -5.30 -15.30 8.19
C ARG A 31 -6.08 -15.52 9.47
N CYS A 32 -6.82 -14.51 9.92
CA CYS A 32 -7.74 -14.65 11.04
C CYS A 32 -8.89 -15.60 10.68
N ASN A 33 -9.17 -16.58 11.54
CA ASN A 33 -10.25 -17.54 11.30
C ASN A 33 -11.64 -16.91 11.44
N HIS A 34 -11.77 -15.78 12.14
CA HIS A 34 -13.04 -15.09 12.37
C HIS A 34 -13.37 -14.05 11.29
N CYS A 35 -12.52 -13.03 11.11
CA CYS A 35 -12.81 -11.94 10.15
C CYS A 35 -12.03 -12.05 8.83
N HIS A 36 -11.23 -13.10 8.66
CA HIS A 36 -10.43 -13.37 7.46
C HIS A 36 -9.39 -12.31 7.06
N LEU A 37 -9.10 -11.35 7.94
CA LEU A 37 -7.99 -10.42 7.76
C LEU A 37 -6.68 -11.21 7.64
N VAL A 38 -5.87 -10.84 6.66
CA VAL A 38 -4.51 -11.37 6.49
C VAL A 38 -3.54 -10.34 7.05
N GLN A 39 -2.65 -10.77 7.93
CA GLN A 39 -1.71 -9.89 8.64
C GLN A 39 -0.39 -10.60 8.95
N THR A 40 0.64 -9.79 9.16
CA THR A 40 2.01 -10.25 9.48
C THR A 40 2.18 -10.39 10.99
N LEU A 41 2.68 -11.54 11.45
CA LEU A 41 3.03 -11.80 12.84
C LEU A 41 4.48 -12.35 12.96
N PRO A 42 5.27 -11.92 13.97
CA PRO A 42 4.97 -10.84 14.90
C PRO A 42 4.78 -9.50 14.17
N ARG A 43 3.94 -8.62 14.72
CA ARG A 43 3.74 -7.30 14.14
C ARG A 43 5.06 -6.53 14.24
N PRO A 44 5.57 -5.96 13.13
CA PRO A 44 6.71 -5.06 13.21
C PRO A 44 6.35 -3.87 14.11
N SER A 45 7.27 -3.47 14.96
CA SER A 45 7.16 -2.21 15.70
C SER A 45 7.23 -1.01 14.75
N ASP A 46 6.73 0.14 15.19
CA ASP A 46 6.80 1.38 14.40
C ASP A 46 8.25 1.71 13.98
N ALA A 47 9.22 1.45 14.86
CA ALA A 47 10.64 1.64 14.56
C ALA A 47 11.18 0.68 13.48
N GLU A 48 10.63 -0.53 13.37
CA GLU A 48 10.96 -1.48 12.30
C GLU A 48 10.28 -1.09 10.98
N LEU A 49 9.03 -0.59 11.05
CA LEU A 49 8.33 -0.05 9.88
C LEU A 49 9.05 1.17 9.32
N GLU A 50 9.51 2.10 10.16
CA GLU A 50 10.27 3.29 9.73
C GLU A 50 11.57 2.91 9.01
N LYS A 51 12.24 1.84 9.42
CA LYS A 51 13.43 1.35 8.70
C LYS A 51 13.10 0.78 7.33
N CYS A 52 11.93 0.17 7.16
CA CYS A 52 11.51 -0.44 5.90
C CYS A 52 10.86 0.57 4.94
N TYR A 53 10.12 1.55 5.48
CA TYR A 53 9.26 2.48 4.74
C TYR A 53 9.55 3.96 5.04
N GLY A 54 10.67 4.28 5.70
CA GLY A 54 11.10 5.66 5.93
C GLY A 54 11.43 6.39 4.63
N ALA A 55 11.76 7.68 4.71
CA ALA A 55 11.95 8.58 3.57
C ALA A 55 12.77 7.98 2.41
N HIS A 56 13.85 7.25 2.72
CA HIS A 56 14.71 6.61 1.72
C HIS A 56 14.04 5.51 0.88
N TYR A 57 12.95 4.88 1.33
CA TYR A 57 12.17 3.92 0.53
C TYR A 57 11.47 4.60 -0.66
N PHE A 58 11.08 5.86 -0.49
CA PHE A 58 10.40 6.66 -1.53
C PHE A 58 11.38 7.45 -2.41
N GLU A 59 12.62 7.59 -1.98
CA GLU A 59 13.69 8.30 -2.68
C GLU A 59 14.57 7.39 -3.53
N ASN A 60 14.61 6.08 -3.27
CA ASN A 60 15.47 5.13 -3.97
C ASN A 60 14.66 4.14 -4.82
N ARG A 61 15.13 3.93 -6.05
CA ARG A 61 14.58 2.98 -7.02
C ARG A 61 14.50 1.58 -6.41
N THR A 62 13.29 1.08 -6.19
CA THR A 62 13.05 -0.36 -6.02
C THR A 62 12.62 -0.94 -7.37
N ASP A 63 12.88 -2.23 -7.63
CA ASP A 63 12.56 -2.95 -8.88
C ASP A 63 11.07 -2.87 -9.32
N ARG A 64 10.20 -2.27 -8.51
CA ARG A 64 8.76 -2.13 -8.73
C ARG A 64 8.22 -0.73 -8.46
N GLY A 65 9.07 0.28 -8.26
CA GLY A 65 8.71 1.65 -7.92
C GLY A 65 9.25 2.70 -8.89
N TYR A 66 8.71 3.92 -8.81
CA TYR A 66 9.28 5.08 -9.52
C TYR A 66 10.59 5.51 -8.86
N ASP A 67 11.55 6.01 -9.65
CA ASP A 67 12.88 6.39 -9.16
C ASP A 67 12.84 7.39 -8.00
N ASN A 68 11.83 8.26 -7.97
CA ASN A 68 11.53 9.16 -6.87
C ASN A 68 10.05 9.55 -6.92
N TYR A 69 9.27 9.15 -5.90
CA TYR A 69 7.84 9.48 -5.80
C TYR A 69 7.57 10.99 -5.61
N PHE A 70 8.59 11.75 -5.24
CA PHE A 70 8.57 13.21 -5.06
C PHE A 70 9.27 13.97 -6.20
N SER A 71 9.72 13.29 -7.26
CA SER A 71 10.35 13.98 -8.39
C SER A 71 9.33 14.86 -9.11
N GLU A 72 9.57 16.16 -9.10
CA GLU A 72 8.76 17.16 -9.81
C GLU A 72 8.65 16.83 -11.30
N THR A 73 9.75 16.35 -11.91
CA THR A 73 9.77 15.89 -13.31
C THR A 73 8.92 14.64 -13.53
N MET A 74 8.89 13.70 -12.58
CA MET A 74 8.03 12.53 -12.67
C MET A 74 6.56 12.89 -12.49
N ARG A 75 6.26 13.76 -11.53
CA ARG A 75 4.90 14.32 -11.32
C ARG A 75 4.37 14.97 -12.60
N GLN A 76 5.17 15.83 -13.23
CA GLN A 76 4.80 16.48 -14.50
C GLN A 76 4.53 15.47 -15.62
N ASN A 77 5.33 14.41 -15.73
CA ASN A 77 5.11 13.37 -16.74
C ASN A 77 3.84 12.55 -16.47
N LEU A 78 3.58 12.18 -15.21
CA LEU A 78 2.36 11.50 -14.80
C LEU A 78 1.11 12.35 -15.08
N GLU A 79 1.14 13.62 -14.69
CA GLU A 79 0.05 14.57 -14.95
C GLU A 79 -0.20 14.75 -16.44
N ARG A 80 0.87 14.83 -17.26
CA ARG A 80 0.73 14.92 -18.71
C ARG A 80 0.03 13.69 -19.30
N VAL A 81 0.45 12.48 -18.91
CA VAL A 81 -0.15 11.23 -19.42
C VAL A 81 -1.58 11.06 -18.92
N TRP A 82 -1.87 11.38 -17.66
CA TRP A 82 -3.23 11.37 -17.14
C TRP A 82 -4.13 12.32 -17.92
N ASN A 83 -3.70 13.55 -18.18
CA ASN A 83 -4.50 14.51 -18.94
C ASN A 83 -4.79 14.02 -20.36
N LEU A 84 -3.82 13.40 -21.04
CA LEU A 84 -4.06 12.79 -22.35
C LEU A 84 -5.11 11.68 -22.28
N ASN A 85 -4.98 10.77 -21.31
CA ASN A 85 -5.95 9.68 -21.15
C ASN A 85 -7.36 10.20 -20.80
N LEU A 86 -7.46 11.21 -19.94
CA LEU A 86 -8.73 11.83 -19.57
C LEU A 86 -9.40 12.53 -20.77
N GLN A 87 -8.61 13.13 -21.66
CA GLN A 87 -9.10 13.68 -22.92
C GLN A 87 -9.58 12.58 -23.87
N ASP A 88 -8.79 11.51 -24.04
CA ASP A 88 -9.11 10.41 -24.95
C ASP A 88 -10.42 9.71 -24.60
N VAL A 89 -10.70 9.55 -23.30
CA VAL A 89 -11.97 8.94 -22.84
C VAL A 89 -13.12 9.94 -22.71
N GLY A 90 -12.91 11.21 -23.08
CA GLY A 90 -13.91 12.28 -22.99
C GLY A 90 -14.38 12.54 -21.55
N PHE A 91 -13.50 12.32 -20.56
CA PHE A 91 -13.87 12.39 -19.15
C PHE A 91 -14.32 13.80 -18.74
N LEU A 92 -13.67 14.85 -19.27
CA LEU A 92 -13.96 16.24 -18.89
C LEU A 92 -15.33 16.69 -19.40
N GLU A 93 -15.73 16.21 -20.56
CA GLU A 93 -17.07 16.42 -21.13
C GLU A 93 -18.11 15.68 -20.28
N PHE A 94 -17.84 14.42 -19.93
CA PHE A 94 -18.68 13.65 -19.03
C PHE A 94 -18.82 14.34 -17.65
N GLU A 95 -17.72 14.81 -17.06
CA GLU A 95 -17.72 15.46 -15.76
C GLU A 95 -18.53 16.75 -15.76
N ARG A 96 -18.38 17.60 -16.80
CA ARG A 96 -19.20 18.81 -16.98
C ARG A 96 -20.69 18.50 -17.21
N SER A 97 -21.02 17.34 -17.76
CA SER A 97 -22.41 16.90 -17.95
C SER A 97 -23.08 16.45 -16.64
N ARG A 98 -22.32 16.24 -15.56
CA ARG A 98 -22.89 15.83 -14.27
C ARG A 98 -23.67 16.99 -13.63
N PRO A 99 -24.91 16.75 -13.16
CA PRO A 99 -25.61 17.72 -12.34
C PRO A 99 -24.81 18.01 -11.07
N ALA A 100 -24.65 19.29 -10.73
CA ALA A 100 -24.05 19.70 -9.46
C ALA A 100 -24.90 19.20 -8.29
N GLY A 101 -24.58 18.03 -7.73
CA GLY A 101 -25.26 17.55 -6.53
C GLY A 101 -25.41 16.04 -6.34
N ARG A 102 -24.39 15.24 -6.63
CA ARG A 102 -24.27 13.89 -6.03
C ARG A 102 -22.82 13.58 -5.68
N SER A 103 -22.45 14.02 -4.48
CA SER A 103 -21.35 13.49 -3.66
C SER A 103 -21.95 12.63 -2.57
#